data_AF-A0A378KVE1-F1
#
_entry.id   AF-A0A378KVE1-F1
#
_cell.length_a   1.000
_cell.length_b   1.000
_cell.length_c   1.000
_cell.angle_alpha   90.00
_cell.angle_beta   90.00
_cell.angle_gamma   90.00
#
_symmetry.space_group_name_H-M   'P 1'
#
loop_
_entity.id
_entity.type
_entity.pdbx_description
1 polymer ?
#
loop_
_entity_poly.entity_id
_entity_poly.type
_entity_poly.pdbx_seq_one_letter_code
_entity_poly.pdbx_strand_id
1 'polypeptide(L)'
;MFSHKNTSRSVRTISDDLLKIAQFILDKVKFYAPYSSNTNIIEEISAEQPIHRLLWINAMRARNDQDGIRQLILSWDIDISSNVPDEHYESGRIKINRDQVNIVNLSNYLQSECQAEDYHIELNEQSQVVEIECTLTDLNNYVYDEIESLEFKEKRKNKSDYTIKERVESITKRLAQWGIGNCSDLSQAAIGLLMHYPSQGFAELNLPGIKTSVSIETFSIDNDDHEFVVINRKADSDINNPKKWGDDVVILDPWVGECYMLNDALSGSRKTLSVEYIFDGSTYKIEDSGFIAEGASDHWKATHSEFELFELTPRVLHPEEKIPWADSNTLQMNNGC
;
A
#
# COMPACT_ATOMS: atom_id res chain seq x y z
N MET A 1 28.51 -52.44 -16.62
CA MET A 1 27.05 -52.20 -16.60
C MET A 1 26.82 -50.81 -16.00
N PHE A 2 26.67 -49.77 -16.82
CA PHE A 2 26.33 -48.44 -16.33
C PHE A 2 24.81 -48.31 -16.31
N SER A 3 24.25 -48.31 -15.11
CA SER A 3 22.83 -48.03 -14.87
C SER A 3 22.56 -46.57 -15.24
N HIS A 4 21.90 -46.34 -16.37
CA HIS A 4 21.32 -45.04 -16.69
C HIS A 4 20.13 -44.83 -15.74
N LYS A 5 20.37 -44.09 -14.65
CA LYS A 5 19.29 -43.52 -13.86
C LYS A 5 18.59 -42.47 -14.72
N ASN A 6 17.48 -42.87 -15.34
CA ASN A 6 16.50 -41.94 -15.90
C ASN A 6 15.95 -41.09 -14.76
N THR A 7 16.56 -39.94 -14.50
CA THR A 7 15.93 -38.89 -13.72
C THR A 7 14.77 -38.36 -14.56
N SER A 8 13.54 -38.79 -14.24
CA SER A 8 12.33 -38.19 -14.77
C SER A 8 12.35 -36.70 -14.39
N ARG A 9 12.71 -35.83 -15.32
CA ARG A 9 12.45 -34.40 -15.16
C ARG A 9 10.94 -34.26 -14.99
N SER A 10 10.50 -33.82 -13.81
CA SER A 10 9.09 -33.50 -13.62
C SER A 10 8.69 -32.49 -14.68
N VAL A 11 7.53 -32.70 -15.30
CA VAL A 11 6.99 -31.77 -16.26
C VAL A 11 6.64 -30.50 -15.49
N ARG A 12 7.43 -29.45 -15.68
CA ARG A 12 7.22 -28.12 -15.09
C ARG A 12 5.85 -27.62 -15.57
N THR A 13 4.92 -27.42 -14.64
CA THR A 13 3.57 -26.94 -14.98
C THR A 13 3.57 -25.42 -15.08
N ILE A 14 2.57 -24.85 -15.75
CA ILE A 14 2.38 -23.39 -15.79
C ILE A 14 2.12 -22.82 -14.38
N SER A 15 1.45 -23.58 -13.52
CA SER A 15 1.22 -23.24 -12.12
C SER A 15 2.51 -23.01 -11.33
N ASP A 16 3.51 -23.88 -11.47
CA ASP A 16 4.81 -23.70 -10.81
C ASP A 16 5.51 -22.41 -11.24
N ASP A 17 5.32 -22.02 -12.50
CA ASP A 17 5.91 -20.81 -13.07
C ASP A 17 5.20 -19.56 -12.58
N LEU A 18 3.87 -19.58 -12.54
CA LEU A 18 3.08 -18.48 -12.02
C LEU A 18 3.33 -18.24 -10.54
N LEU A 19 3.43 -19.30 -9.72
CA LEU A 19 3.71 -19.16 -8.30
C LEU A 19 5.09 -18.54 -8.04
N LYS A 20 6.11 -18.93 -8.82
CA LYS A 20 7.45 -18.33 -8.73
C LYS A 20 7.46 -16.85 -9.10
N ILE A 21 6.74 -16.49 -10.17
CA ILE A 21 6.60 -15.10 -10.58
C ILE A 21 5.86 -14.32 -9.48
N ALA A 22 4.73 -14.83 -8.98
CA ALA A 22 3.96 -14.18 -7.92
C ALA A 22 4.81 -13.96 -6.65
N GLN A 23 5.61 -14.93 -6.24
CA GLN A 23 6.53 -14.79 -5.10
C GLN A 23 7.58 -13.70 -5.35
N PHE A 24 8.18 -13.66 -6.55
CA PHE A 24 9.11 -12.59 -6.91
C PHE A 24 8.44 -11.20 -6.87
N ILE A 25 7.22 -11.10 -7.37
CA ILE A 25 6.45 -9.84 -7.34
C ILE A 25 6.12 -9.45 -5.89
N LEU A 26 5.72 -10.41 -5.06
CA LEU A 26 5.49 -10.19 -3.64
C LEU A 26 6.73 -9.61 -2.94
N ASP A 27 7.89 -10.21 -3.19
CA ASP A 27 9.16 -9.75 -2.63
C ASP A 27 9.51 -8.33 -3.12
N LYS A 28 9.22 -8.02 -4.39
CA LYS A 28 9.39 -6.67 -4.95
C LYS A 28 8.43 -5.64 -4.33
N VAL A 29 7.17 -6.00 -4.11
CA VAL A 29 6.22 -5.12 -3.44
C VAL A 29 6.66 -4.86 -1.99
N LYS A 30 7.09 -5.89 -1.26
CA LYS A 30 7.66 -5.73 0.10
C LYS A 30 8.92 -4.88 0.11
N PHE A 31 9.75 -4.98 -0.91
CA PHE A 31 10.93 -4.13 -1.06
C PHE A 31 10.55 -2.65 -1.32
N TYR A 32 9.49 -2.41 -2.09
CA TYR A 32 9.00 -1.05 -2.38
C TYR A 32 8.19 -0.45 -1.25
N ALA A 33 7.41 -1.26 -0.53
CA ALA A 33 6.67 -0.89 0.67
C ALA A 33 6.99 -1.86 1.80
N PRO A 34 8.14 -1.67 2.48
CA PRO A 34 8.45 -2.44 3.68
C PRO A 34 7.44 -2.21 4.81
N TYR A 35 6.63 -1.14 4.71
CA TYR A 35 5.61 -0.80 5.69
C TYR A 35 4.21 -1.00 5.09
N SER A 36 3.52 -2.02 5.58
CA SER A 36 2.15 -2.38 5.22
C SER A 36 1.20 -2.00 6.36
N SER A 37 -0.04 -1.62 6.06
CA SER A 37 -1.05 -1.43 7.10
C SER A 37 -1.46 -2.72 7.83
N ASN A 38 -1.12 -3.91 7.30
CA ASN A 38 -1.44 -5.20 7.90
C ASN A 38 -0.43 -5.70 8.93
N THR A 39 0.52 -4.88 9.35
CA THR A 39 1.51 -5.37 10.30
C THR A 39 0.82 -5.65 11.63
N ASN A 40 0.37 -6.89 11.85
CA ASN A 40 0.34 -7.55 13.17
C ASN A 40 1.74 -7.56 13.80
N ILE A 41 2.75 -7.25 12.98
CA ILE A 41 4.05 -6.73 13.39
C ILE A 41 3.93 -5.35 14.04
N ILE A 42 2.78 -4.80 14.43
CA ILE A 42 2.78 -3.63 15.32
C ILE A 42 3.54 -4.01 16.60
N GLU A 43 3.41 -5.22 17.16
CA GLU A 43 4.21 -5.56 18.35
C GLU A 43 5.73 -5.71 18.10
N GLU A 44 6.15 -6.17 16.92
CA GLU A 44 7.58 -6.39 16.58
C GLU A 44 8.24 -5.21 15.85
N ILE A 45 7.47 -4.37 15.14
CA ILE A 45 7.91 -3.18 14.41
C ILE A 45 7.59 -1.92 15.21
N SER A 46 6.55 -1.84 16.05
CA SER A 46 6.28 -0.62 16.88
C SER A 46 7.32 -0.38 17.96
N ALA A 47 8.05 -1.42 18.39
CA ALA A 47 9.17 -1.23 19.31
C ALA A 47 10.38 -0.53 18.65
N GLU A 48 10.44 -0.50 17.30
CA GLU A 48 11.58 0.06 16.54
C GLU A 48 11.18 1.13 15.51
N GLN A 49 9.89 1.36 15.24
CA GLN A 49 9.45 2.39 14.32
C GLN A 49 9.10 3.68 15.05
N PRO A 50 9.72 4.80 14.66
CA PRO A 50 9.38 6.10 15.21
C PRO A 50 7.89 6.46 15.01
N ILE A 51 7.25 7.02 16.04
CA ILE A 51 5.85 7.48 16.05
C ILE A 51 5.43 8.28 14.82
N HIS A 52 6.32 9.14 14.31
CA HIS A 52 6.03 9.95 13.13
C HIS A 52 5.71 9.09 11.90
N ARG A 53 6.21 7.85 11.82
CA ARG A 53 5.92 6.91 10.72
C ARG A 53 4.53 6.28 10.82
N LEU A 54 4.04 5.97 12.03
CA LEU A 54 2.67 5.50 12.23
C LEU A 54 1.65 6.59 11.84
N LEU A 55 1.89 7.81 12.30
CA LEU A 55 1.17 9.01 11.89
C LEU A 55 1.17 9.19 10.36
N TRP A 56 2.32 8.96 9.71
CA TRP A 56 2.45 9.07 8.26
C TRP A 56 1.77 7.94 7.49
N ILE A 57 1.77 6.71 8.01
CA ILE A 57 1.01 5.57 7.46
C ILE A 57 -0.49 5.91 7.42
N ASN A 58 -0.98 6.61 8.43
CA ASN A 58 -2.38 7.01 8.51
C ASN A 58 -2.66 8.25 7.64
N ALA A 59 -1.76 9.25 7.64
CA ALA A 59 -1.82 10.42 6.76
C ALA A 59 -1.77 10.06 5.27
N MET A 60 -1.03 9.03 4.88
CA MET A 60 -0.89 8.59 3.49
C MET A 60 -2.11 7.88 2.93
N ARG A 61 -2.97 7.36 3.79
CA ARG A 61 -4.27 6.85 3.37
C ARG A 61 -5.15 7.99 2.82
N ALA A 62 -4.78 9.26 3.04
CA ALA A 62 -5.40 10.45 2.44
C ALA A 62 -5.17 10.45 0.92
N ARG A 63 -6.11 9.84 0.18
CA ARG A 63 -6.01 9.65 -1.27
C ARG A 63 -6.15 10.95 -2.06
N ASN A 64 -6.64 12.04 -1.47
CA ASN A 64 -6.63 13.37 -2.08
C ASN A 64 -6.39 14.49 -1.04
N ASP A 65 -5.40 15.35 -1.29
CA ASP A 65 -5.04 16.50 -0.43
C ASP A 65 -5.87 17.75 -0.79
N GLN A 66 -7.19 17.63 -0.79
CA GLN A 66 -8.07 18.73 -1.20
C GLN A 66 -8.27 19.77 -0.09
N ASP A 67 -8.34 19.32 1.16
CA ASP A 67 -8.46 20.18 2.34
C ASP A 67 -7.10 20.52 2.97
N GLY A 68 -6.02 20.18 2.27
CA GLY A 68 -4.67 20.45 2.77
C GLY A 68 -4.29 19.57 3.95
N ILE A 69 -4.98 18.47 4.26
CA ILE A 69 -4.66 17.56 5.38
C ILE A 69 -3.22 17.04 5.27
N ARG A 70 -2.74 16.77 4.06
CA ARG A 70 -1.35 16.37 3.85
C ARG A 70 -0.43 17.56 4.12
N GLN A 71 -0.75 18.76 3.62
CA GLN A 71 -0.01 19.99 3.95
C GLN A 71 -0.03 20.32 5.44
N LEU A 72 -1.13 19.98 6.12
CA LEU A 72 -1.40 20.20 7.53
C LEU A 72 -0.54 19.26 8.37
N ILE A 73 -0.60 17.96 8.10
CA ILE A 73 0.26 16.96 8.76
C ILE A 73 1.74 17.23 8.45
N LEU A 74 2.06 17.68 7.23
CA LEU A 74 3.41 18.11 6.84
C LEU A 74 3.84 19.42 7.52
N SER A 75 2.91 20.21 8.06
CA SER A 75 3.20 21.46 8.77
C SER A 75 3.18 21.33 10.29
N TRP A 76 2.85 20.15 10.82
CA TRP A 76 2.96 19.85 12.25
C TRP A 76 4.43 19.84 12.66
N ASP A 77 4.77 20.64 13.66
CA ASP A 77 6.07 20.59 14.32
C ASP A 77 5.96 19.53 15.43
N ILE A 78 6.10 18.27 15.05
CA ILE A 78 5.91 17.15 15.96
C ILE A 78 7.18 17.00 16.80
N ASP A 79 7.18 17.66 17.96
CA ASP A 79 8.20 17.49 18.98
C ASP A 79 7.96 16.20 19.78
N ILE A 80 8.47 15.08 19.27
CA ILE A 80 8.47 13.79 19.98
C ILE A 80 9.65 13.73 20.96
N SER A 81 9.98 14.83 21.66
CA SER A 81 10.98 14.82 22.74
C SER A 81 10.40 14.21 24.01
N SER A 82 10.06 12.93 23.95
CA SER A 82 9.93 12.14 25.17
C SER A 82 11.30 11.49 25.46
N ASN A 83 11.85 11.74 26.65
CA ASN A 83 13.02 11.04 27.17
C ASN A 83 12.68 9.60 27.64
N VAL A 84 11.62 9.00 27.10
CA VAL A 84 11.07 7.72 27.56
C VAL A 84 11.29 6.67 26.46
N PRO A 85 11.83 5.48 26.81
CA PRO A 85 12.00 4.37 25.86
C PRO A 85 10.68 4.00 25.15
N ASP A 86 10.77 3.58 23.90
CA ASP A 86 9.67 3.38 22.94
C ASP A 86 8.55 2.41 23.40
N GLU A 87 8.76 1.67 24.47
CA GLU A 87 7.85 0.64 24.99
C GLU A 87 6.63 1.17 25.78
N HIS A 88 6.46 2.49 25.96
CA HIS A 88 5.44 3.08 26.87
C HIS A 88 4.61 4.27 26.32
N TYR A 89 4.39 4.37 25.01
CA TYR A 89 3.56 5.46 24.47
C TYR A 89 2.05 5.19 24.65
N GLU A 90 1.48 5.65 25.76
CA GLU A 90 0.01 5.74 25.96
C GLU A 90 -0.57 7.08 25.46
N SER A 91 0.25 8.13 25.35
CA SER A 91 -0.15 9.46 24.84
C SER A 91 1.02 10.19 24.18
N GLY A 92 0.72 11.15 23.29
CA GLY A 92 1.71 12.00 22.63
C GLY A 92 1.26 13.46 22.60
N ARG A 93 2.22 14.39 22.59
CA ARG A 93 1.95 15.83 22.41
C ARG A 93 2.27 16.27 21.00
N ILE A 94 1.29 16.87 20.34
CA ILE A 94 1.44 17.41 18.99
C ILE A 94 1.29 18.91 19.07
N LYS A 95 2.28 19.62 18.53
CA LYS A 95 2.24 21.08 18.40
C LYS A 95 1.82 21.44 16.99
N ILE A 96 0.68 22.10 16.87
CA ILE A 96 0.14 22.51 15.57
C ILE A 96 0.05 24.02 15.50
N ASN A 97 0.55 24.61 14.42
CA ASN A 97 0.42 26.05 14.21
C ASN A 97 -1.04 26.41 13.85
N ARG A 98 -1.58 27.41 14.55
CA ARG A 98 -2.95 27.89 14.52
C ARG A 98 -3.39 28.42 13.15
N ASP A 99 -2.44 28.89 12.35
CA ASP A 99 -2.74 29.45 11.02
C ASP A 99 -2.95 28.36 9.96
N GLN A 100 -2.73 27.09 10.32
CA GLN A 100 -2.74 25.95 9.40
C GLN A 100 -3.92 25.00 9.63
N VAL A 101 -4.55 25.03 10.81
CA VAL A 101 -5.74 24.23 11.14
C VAL A 101 -6.93 25.15 11.36
N ASN A 102 -8.10 24.78 10.83
CA ASN A 102 -9.34 25.28 11.42
C ASN A 102 -9.53 24.58 12.78
N ILE A 103 -8.91 25.13 13.83
CA ILE A 103 -8.89 24.55 15.19
C ILE A 103 -10.30 24.20 15.68
N VAL A 104 -11.31 24.95 15.24
CA VAL A 104 -12.70 24.70 15.59
C VAL A 104 -13.16 23.34 15.04
N ASN A 105 -12.77 22.96 13.83
CA ASN A 105 -13.14 21.66 13.25
C ASN A 105 -12.42 20.51 13.95
N LEU A 106 -11.11 20.62 14.16
CA LEU A 106 -10.31 19.60 14.86
C LEU A 106 -10.78 19.41 16.32
N SER A 107 -11.03 20.51 17.03
CA SER A 107 -11.56 20.47 18.39
C SER A 107 -12.97 19.89 18.44
N ASN A 108 -13.85 20.23 17.49
CA ASN A 108 -15.21 19.69 17.46
C ASN A 108 -15.21 18.20 17.16
N TYR A 109 -14.30 17.74 16.29
CA TYR A 109 -14.15 16.32 15.99
C TYR A 109 -13.63 15.55 17.21
N LEU A 110 -12.53 16.01 17.83
CA LEU A 110 -11.99 15.36 19.03
C LEU A 110 -13.04 15.35 20.16
N GLN A 111 -13.92 16.34 20.23
CA GLN A 111 -15.05 16.37 21.16
C GLN A 111 -16.21 15.43 20.81
N SER A 112 -16.42 15.09 19.54
CA SER A 112 -17.49 14.19 19.13
C SER A 112 -17.09 12.73 19.17
N GLU A 113 -15.84 12.41 18.82
CA GLU A 113 -15.39 11.02 18.62
C GLU A 113 -14.53 10.48 19.77
N CYS A 114 -13.90 11.34 20.57
CA CYS A 114 -13.04 10.92 21.68
C CYS A 114 -13.76 11.13 23.02
N GLN A 115 -13.59 10.20 23.97
CA GLN A 115 -14.06 10.46 25.34
C GLN A 115 -13.31 11.68 25.87
N ALA A 116 -14.01 12.63 26.48
CA ALA A 116 -13.42 13.90 26.95
C ALA A 116 -12.30 13.75 28.00
N GLU A 117 -12.09 12.54 28.51
CA GLU A 117 -11.07 12.19 29.48
C GLU A 117 -9.72 11.81 28.82
N ASP A 118 -9.70 11.55 27.51
CA ASP A 118 -8.57 10.94 26.78
C ASP A 118 -7.71 11.95 25.99
N TYR A 119 -8.04 13.24 26.05
CA TYR A 119 -7.24 14.28 25.41
C TYR A 119 -7.28 15.63 26.16
N HIS A 120 -6.17 16.36 26.11
CA HIS A 120 -6.01 17.71 26.61
C HIS A 120 -5.58 18.63 25.48
N ILE A 121 -6.41 19.63 25.15
CA ILE A 121 -6.06 20.69 24.20
C ILE A 121 -5.68 21.93 25.01
N GLU A 122 -4.40 22.31 24.98
CA GLU A 122 -3.95 23.58 25.53
C GLU A 122 -3.79 24.60 24.40
N LEU A 123 -4.68 25.59 24.40
CA LEU A 123 -4.59 26.73 23.49
C LEU A 123 -3.65 27.77 24.08
N ASN A 124 -2.42 27.82 23.58
CA ASN A 124 -1.53 28.91 23.93
C ASN A 124 -1.86 30.14 23.07
N GLU A 125 -2.64 31.06 23.65
CA GLU A 125 -3.06 32.31 22.98
C GLU A 125 -1.88 33.21 22.55
N GLN A 126 -0.69 33.00 23.13
CA GLN A 126 0.48 33.83 22.88
C GLN A 126 1.39 33.26 21.78
N SER A 127 1.38 31.95 21.54
CA SER A 127 2.34 31.28 20.64
C SER A 127 1.79 30.94 19.25
N GLN A 128 0.51 31.19 18.96
CA GLN A 128 -0.16 30.64 17.75
C GLN A 128 0.00 29.12 17.63
N VAL A 129 0.22 28.39 18.73
CA VAL A 129 0.38 26.93 18.71
C VAL A 129 -0.72 26.31 19.56
N VAL A 130 -1.37 25.30 19.01
CA VAL A 130 -2.25 24.39 19.74
C VAL A 130 -1.41 23.19 20.15
N GLU A 131 -1.31 22.93 21.45
CA GLU A 131 -0.78 21.66 21.93
C GLU A 131 -1.94 20.71 22.16
N ILE A 132 -1.92 19.58 21.47
CA ILE A 132 -2.92 18.51 21.63
C ILE A 132 -2.20 17.33 22.25
N GLU A 133 -2.59 17.00 23.46
CA GLU A 133 -2.28 15.72 24.10
C GLU A 133 -3.49 14.82 23.85
N CYS A 134 -3.34 13.72 23.11
CA CYS A 134 -4.43 12.79 22.84
C CYS A 134 -3.87 11.37 22.83
N THR A 135 -4.76 10.38 23.01
CA THR A 135 -4.35 9.00 22.74
C THR A 135 -4.04 8.85 21.24
N LEU A 136 -3.07 8.01 20.92
CA LEU A 136 -2.70 7.73 19.54
C LEU A 136 -3.88 7.17 18.73
N THR A 137 -4.79 6.44 19.37
CA THR A 137 -5.98 5.85 18.75
C THR A 137 -6.96 6.92 18.28
N ASP A 138 -7.18 7.95 19.08
CA ASP A 138 -8.13 9.04 18.81
C ASP A 138 -7.73 9.91 17.63
N LEU A 139 -6.46 10.32 17.60
CA LEU A 139 -5.91 11.06 16.46
C LEU A 139 -5.94 10.23 15.18
N ASN A 140 -5.75 8.92 15.32
CA ASN A 140 -5.81 8.01 14.20
C ASN A 140 -7.21 7.98 13.58
N ASN A 141 -8.26 7.82 14.40
CA ASN A 141 -9.66 7.85 13.97
C ASN A 141 -10.03 9.17 13.26
N TYR A 142 -9.55 10.33 13.76
CA TYR A 142 -9.76 11.62 13.08
C TYR A 142 -9.24 11.68 11.67
N VAL A 143 -8.00 11.22 11.53
CA VAL A 143 -7.34 11.21 10.24
C VAL A 143 -8.09 10.25 9.31
N TYR A 144 -8.63 9.12 9.78
CA TYR A 144 -9.46 8.22 8.94
C TYR A 144 -10.75 8.86 8.42
N ASP A 145 -11.57 9.46 9.28
CA ASP A 145 -12.91 9.96 8.88
C ASP A 145 -12.83 11.10 7.84
N GLU A 146 -11.85 12.00 7.98
CA GLU A 146 -11.63 13.08 7.01
C GLU A 146 -11.04 12.54 5.69
N ILE A 147 -10.23 11.49 5.74
CA ILE A 147 -9.59 10.86 4.59
C ILE A 147 -10.58 10.11 3.70
N GLU A 148 -11.54 9.39 4.29
CA GLU A 148 -12.54 8.61 3.55
C GLU A 148 -13.47 9.51 2.72
N SER A 149 -13.58 10.79 3.10
CA SER A 149 -14.42 11.80 2.42
C SER A 149 -13.82 12.40 1.14
N LEU A 150 -12.56 12.10 0.78
CA LEU A 150 -11.81 12.80 -0.27
C LEU A 150 -11.44 11.90 -1.48
N GLU A 151 -12.33 11.89 -2.48
CA GLU A 151 -12.21 11.13 -3.74
C GLU A 151 -10.97 11.51 -4.55
N PHE A 152 -10.22 10.53 -5.09
CA PHE A 152 -9.14 10.72 -6.06
C PHE A 152 -9.62 11.54 -7.27
N LYS A 153 -8.82 12.51 -7.76
CA LYS A 153 -9.14 13.16 -9.05
C LYS A 153 -8.94 12.15 -10.18
N GLU A 154 -10.00 11.42 -10.53
CA GLU A 154 -10.03 10.41 -11.60
C GLU A 154 -9.71 10.98 -12.99
N LYS A 155 -9.59 12.30 -13.11
CA LYS A 155 -9.46 13.00 -14.37
C LYS A 155 -8.14 13.76 -14.50
N ARG A 156 -7.51 13.59 -15.65
CA ARG A 156 -6.37 14.39 -16.11
C ARG A 156 -6.74 15.89 -16.17
N LYS A 157 -5.74 16.76 -16.31
CA LYS A 157 -5.96 18.23 -16.51
C LYS A 157 -6.88 18.55 -17.71
N ASN A 158 -6.88 17.69 -18.73
CA ASN A 158 -7.75 17.79 -19.91
C ASN A 158 -9.13 17.11 -19.71
N LYS A 159 -9.45 16.68 -18.48
CA LYS A 159 -10.68 15.99 -18.07
C LYS A 159 -10.88 14.57 -18.61
N SER A 160 -9.91 13.97 -19.30
CA SER A 160 -9.99 12.55 -19.67
C SER A 160 -9.65 11.67 -18.48
N ASP A 161 -10.21 10.47 -18.43
CA ASP A 161 -9.94 9.51 -17.36
C ASP A 161 -8.51 8.95 -17.50
N TYR A 162 -7.95 8.48 -16.39
CA TYR A 162 -6.73 7.67 -16.42
C TYR A 162 -7.04 6.27 -16.92
N THR A 163 -6.16 5.69 -17.72
CA THR A 163 -6.22 4.24 -18.01
C THR A 163 -5.84 3.47 -16.75
N ILE A 164 -6.31 2.21 -16.65
CA ILE A 164 -5.93 1.30 -15.56
C ILE A 164 -4.40 1.26 -15.40
N LYS A 165 -3.67 1.10 -16.51
CA LYS A 165 -2.19 1.08 -16.51
C LYS A 165 -1.58 2.33 -15.89
N GLU A 166 -2.06 3.51 -16.27
CA GLU A 166 -1.53 4.77 -15.72
C GLU A 166 -1.83 4.91 -14.22
N ARG A 167 -3.00 4.43 -13.77
CA ARG A 167 -3.36 4.42 -12.35
C ARG A 167 -2.41 3.51 -11.56
N VAL A 168 -2.22 2.27 -12.00
CA VAL A 168 -1.36 1.29 -11.29
C VAL A 168 0.11 1.70 -11.31
N GLU A 169 0.59 2.29 -12.40
CA GLU A 169 1.95 2.85 -12.50
C GLU A 169 2.15 4.02 -11.53
N SER A 170 1.18 4.92 -11.43
CA SER A 170 1.21 6.04 -10.47
C SER A 170 1.21 5.55 -9.02
N ILE A 171 0.37 4.56 -8.69
CA ILE A 171 0.33 3.95 -7.35
C ILE A 171 1.67 3.29 -7.04
N THR A 172 2.21 2.46 -7.94
CA THR A 172 3.49 1.77 -7.73
C THR A 172 4.64 2.75 -7.51
N LYS A 173 4.69 3.83 -8.30
CA LYS A 173 5.70 4.88 -8.15
C LYS A 173 5.60 5.57 -6.78
N ARG A 174 4.39 5.93 -6.34
CA ARG A 174 4.17 6.52 -5.01
C ARG A 174 4.60 5.54 -3.92
N LEU A 175 4.20 4.28 -4.05
CA LEU A 175 4.52 3.23 -3.11
C LEU A 175 6.04 3.09 -2.93
N ALA A 176 6.80 3.01 -4.02
CA ALA A 176 8.27 2.98 -3.97
C ALA A 176 8.90 4.29 -3.44
N GLN A 177 8.31 5.44 -3.75
CA GLN A 177 8.79 6.74 -3.26
C GLN A 177 8.64 6.88 -1.74
N TRP A 178 7.62 6.26 -1.17
CA TRP A 178 7.20 6.49 0.20
C TRP A 178 7.41 5.30 1.14
N GLY A 179 7.61 4.10 0.59
CA GLY A 179 7.84 2.90 1.40
C GLY A 179 6.58 2.34 2.06
N ILE A 180 5.39 2.85 1.74
CA ILE A 180 4.14 2.60 2.48
C ILE A 180 2.97 2.36 1.52
N GLY A 181 2.08 1.42 1.85
CA GLY A 181 0.81 1.19 1.18
C GLY A 181 -0.21 0.41 2.01
N ASN A 182 -1.51 0.56 1.71
CA ASN A 182 -2.58 -0.30 2.24
C ASN A 182 -2.85 -1.52 1.34
N CYS A 183 -3.84 -2.36 1.67
CA CYS A 183 -4.17 -3.56 0.89
C CYS A 183 -4.38 -3.26 -0.60
N SER A 184 -5.15 -2.22 -0.88
CA SER A 184 -5.42 -1.72 -2.22
C SER A 184 -4.16 -1.23 -2.92
N ASP A 185 -3.37 -0.33 -2.31
CA ASP A 185 -2.15 0.20 -2.93
C ASP A 185 -1.12 -0.89 -3.22
N LEU A 186 -0.98 -1.88 -2.32
CA LEU A 186 -0.04 -2.98 -2.48
C LEU A 186 -0.49 -3.96 -3.58
N SER A 187 -1.78 -4.27 -3.64
CA SER A 187 -2.36 -5.13 -4.69
C SER A 187 -2.28 -4.46 -6.06
N GLN A 188 -2.49 -3.14 -6.13
CA GLN A 188 -2.31 -2.34 -7.34
C GLN A 188 -0.83 -2.22 -7.76
N ALA A 189 0.10 -2.17 -6.80
CA ALA A 189 1.52 -2.25 -7.12
C ALA A 189 1.90 -3.65 -7.66
N ALA A 190 1.34 -4.71 -7.09
CA ALA A 190 1.54 -6.08 -7.57
C ALA A 190 1.02 -6.26 -9.01
N ILE A 191 -0.20 -5.81 -9.33
CA ILE A 191 -0.73 -5.91 -10.70
C ILE A 191 0.12 -5.08 -11.67
N GLY A 192 0.57 -3.88 -11.27
CA GLY A 192 1.46 -3.04 -12.08
C GLY A 192 2.79 -3.74 -12.40
N LEU A 193 3.43 -4.35 -11.41
CA LEU A 193 4.66 -5.12 -11.61
C LEU A 193 4.43 -6.37 -12.47
N LEU A 194 3.30 -7.07 -12.31
CA LEU A 194 2.93 -8.20 -13.16
C LEU A 194 2.73 -7.76 -14.63
N MET A 195 2.07 -6.63 -14.87
CA MET A 195 1.92 -6.07 -16.23
C MET A 195 3.28 -5.74 -16.86
N HIS A 196 4.23 -5.23 -16.07
CA HIS A 196 5.58 -4.89 -16.53
C HIS A 196 6.53 -6.08 -16.59
N TYR A 197 6.15 -7.25 -16.08
CA TYR A 197 7.00 -8.44 -16.07
C TYR A 197 7.52 -8.75 -17.50
N PRO A 198 8.82 -8.97 -17.71
CA PRO A 198 9.35 -9.20 -19.04
C PRO A 198 8.78 -10.49 -19.64
N SER A 199 8.28 -10.43 -20.86
CA SER A 199 7.72 -11.61 -21.56
C SER A 199 8.69 -12.79 -21.65
N GLN A 200 10.00 -12.51 -21.72
CA GLN A 200 11.09 -13.49 -21.74
C GLN A 200 11.49 -14.02 -20.35
N GLY A 201 10.99 -13.40 -19.27
CA GLY A 201 11.36 -13.67 -17.89
C GLY A 201 12.72 -13.06 -17.50
N PHE A 202 13.18 -13.39 -16.29
CA PHE A 202 14.51 -13.02 -15.78
C PHE A 202 15.38 -14.27 -15.68
N ALA A 203 16.26 -14.48 -16.67
CA ALA A 203 17.06 -15.70 -16.77
C ALA A 203 18.02 -15.84 -15.59
N GLU A 204 18.59 -14.74 -15.14
CA GLU A 204 19.51 -14.61 -14.00
C GLU A 204 18.84 -14.93 -12.66
N LEU A 205 17.53 -14.77 -12.55
CA LEU A 205 16.73 -15.15 -11.38
C LEU A 205 16.04 -16.50 -11.53
N ASN A 206 16.29 -17.22 -12.64
CA ASN A 206 15.58 -18.45 -13.01
C ASN A 206 14.04 -18.26 -13.05
N LEU A 207 13.60 -17.05 -13.38
CA LEU A 207 12.18 -16.72 -13.54
C LEU A 207 11.77 -16.94 -15.00
N PRO A 208 10.71 -17.74 -15.24
CA PRO A 208 10.31 -18.16 -16.57
C PRO A 208 9.65 -17.02 -17.34
N GLY A 209 9.83 -16.99 -18.66
CA GLY A 209 9.01 -16.14 -19.52
C GLY A 209 7.57 -16.64 -19.63
N ILE A 210 6.65 -15.73 -19.93
CA ILE A 210 5.24 -16.02 -20.14
C ILE A 210 4.95 -16.06 -21.64
N LYS A 211 4.59 -17.25 -22.14
CA LYS A 211 4.35 -17.50 -23.58
C LYS A 211 2.91 -17.32 -24.01
N THR A 212 1.99 -17.28 -23.05
CA THR A 212 0.55 -17.22 -23.27
C THR A 212 -0.01 -16.04 -22.48
N SER A 213 -1.11 -15.45 -22.93
CA SER A 213 -1.77 -14.39 -22.16
C SER A 213 -2.26 -14.97 -20.83
N VAL A 214 -1.79 -14.41 -19.71
CA VAL A 214 -2.21 -14.81 -18.36
C VAL A 214 -2.94 -13.63 -17.74
N SER A 215 -4.21 -13.83 -17.39
CA SER A 215 -5.03 -12.81 -16.74
C SER A 215 -4.51 -12.50 -15.34
N ILE A 216 -4.62 -11.23 -14.95
CA ILE A 216 -4.40 -10.75 -13.59
C ILE A 216 -5.55 -9.82 -13.25
N GLU A 217 -6.10 -9.97 -12.06
CA GLU A 217 -7.28 -9.25 -11.61
C GLU A 217 -7.08 -8.89 -10.14
N THR A 218 -7.48 -7.69 -9.75
CA THR A 218 -7.54 -7.31 -8.35
C THR A 218 -8.96 -7.50 -7.84
N PHE A 219 -9.10 -8.24 -6.75
CA PHE A 219 -10.35 -8.61 -6.12
C PHE A 219 -10.52 -7.85 -4.82
N SER A 220 -11.65 -7.18 -4.64
CA SER A 220 -12.10 -6.63 -3.36
C SER A 220 -13.17 -7.53 -2.75
N ILE A 221 -13.16 -7.65 -1.41
CA ILE A 221 -14.20 -8.34 -0.66
C ILE A 221 -15.28 -7.34 -0.25
N ASP A 222 -16.52 -7.59 -0.68
CA ASP A 222 -17.68 -6.78 -0.29
C ASP A 222 -17.89 -6.88 1.23
N ASN A 223 -17.90 -5.72 1.90
CA ASN A 223 -18.02 -5.54 3.35
C ASN A 223 -16.78 -5.90 4.21
N ASP A 224 -15.62 -6.24 3.63
CA ASP A 224 -14.44 -6.67 4.42
C ASP A 224 -13.14 -5.91 4.10
N ASP A 225 -13.26 -4.71 3.49
CA ASP A 225 -12.19 -3.73 3.14
C ASP A 225 -10.80 -4.32 2.80
N HIS A 226 -10.79 -5.46 2.11
CA HIS A 226 -9.56 -6.15 1.75
C HIS A 226 -9.50 -6.40 0.25
N GLU A 227 -8.31 -6.16 -0.30
CA GLU A 227 -8.03 -6.23 -1.73
C GLU A 227 -6.79 -7.09 -1.97
N PHE A 228 -6.90 -8.08 -2.86
CA PHE A 228 -5.84 -9.04 -3.21
C PHE A 228 -5.81 -9.33 -4.71
N VAL A 229 -4.73 -9.94 -5.21
CA VAL A 229 -4.56 -10.24 -6.63
C VAL A 229 -4.87 -11.71 -6.92
N VAL A 230 -5.71 -11.95 -7.93
CA VAL A 230 -5.98 -13.27 -8.51
C VAL A 230 -5.30 -13.36 -9.86
N ILE A 231 -4.48 -14.40 -10.05
CA ILE A 231 -3.72 -14.64 -11.27
C ILE A 231 -4.26 -15.89 -11.96
N ASN A 232 -4.46 -15.79 -13.27
CA ASN A 232 -4.86 -16.88 -14.15
C ASN A 232 -6.25 -17.48 -13.85
N ARG A 233 -7.19 -16.65 -13.37
CA ARG A 233 -8.59 -17.05 -13.25
C ARG A 233 -9.19 -17.33 -14.63
N LYS A 234 -9.98 -18.39 -14.72
CA LYS A 234 -10.81 -18.69 -15.89
C LYS A 234 -11.86 -17.59 -16.08
N ALA A 235 -11.80 -16.84 -17.19
CA ALA A 235 -12.58 -15.61 -17.38
C ALA A 235 -14.11 -15.78 -17.23
N ASP A 236 -14.66 -16.92 -17.66
CA ASP A 236 -16.09 -17.25 -17.59
C ASP A 236 -16.51 -17.94 -16.28
N SER A 237 -15.60 -18.09 -15.33
CA SER A 237 -15.93 -18.65 -14.02
C SER A 237 -16.72 -17.66 -13.18
N ASP A 238 -17.57 -18.20 -12.31
CA ASP A 238 -18.31 -17.43 -11.31
C ASP A 238 -17.33 -16.80 -10.31
N ILE A 239 -17.32 -15.46 -10.25
CA ILE A 239 -16.43 -14.71 -9.36
C ILE A 239 -16.70 -15.04 -7.89
N ASN A 240 -17.94 -15.39 -7.50
CA ASN A 240 -18.26 -15.69 -6.10
C ASN A 240 -18.04 -17.17 -5.75
N ASN A 241 -17.40 -17.94 -6.64
CA ASN A 241 -17.13 -19.35 -6.43
C ASN A 241 -15.69 -19.72 -6.79
N PRO A 242 -14.74 -19.54 -5.86
CA PRO A 242 -13.32 -19.85 -6.08
C PRO A 242 -13.06 -21.28 -6.57
N LYS A 243 -13.90 -22.26 -6.21
CA LYS A 243 -13.80 -23.64 -6.70
C LYS A 243 -14.02 -23.78 -8.21
N LYS A 244 -14.48 -22.72 -8.89
CA LYS A 244 -14.71 -22.67 -10.34
C LYS A 244 -13.68 -21.83 -11.08
N TRP A 245 -12.78 -21.16 -10.37
CA TRP A 245 -11.80 -20.23 -10.95
C TRP A 245 -10.73 -20.93 -11.80
N GLY A 246 -10.51 -22.24 -11.62
CA GLY A 246 -9.57 -23.05 -12.40
C GLY A 246 -8.49 -23.69 -11.53
N ASP A 247 -7.70 -24.60 -12.14
CA ASP A 247 -6.74 -25.42 -11.39
C ASP A 247 -5.36 -24.74 -11.21
N ASP A 248 -5.01 -23.83 -12.12
CA ASP A 248 -3.72 -23.13 -12.14
C ASP A 248 -3.83 -21.69 -11.64
N VAL A 249 -4.74 -21.44 -10.70
CA VAL A 249 -4.98 -20.10 -10.12
C VAL A 249 -4.01 -19.84 -8.97
N VAL A 250 -3.38 -18.67 -8.99
CA VAL A 250 -2.52 -18.19 -7.90
C VAL A 250 -3.21 -17.02 -7.21
N ILE A 251 -3.23 -17.07 -5.88
CA ILE A 251 -3.59 -15.94 -5.03
C ILE A 251 -2.29 -15.25 -4.62
N LEU A 252 -2.23 -13.94 -4.82
CA LEU A 252 -1.16 -13.08 -4.37
C LEU A 252 -1.78 -12.00 -3.47
N ASP A 253 -1.46 -12.06 -2.19
CA ASP A 253 -1.91 -11.13 -1.18
C ASP A 253 -0.69 -10.41 -0.58
N PRO A 254 -0.30 -9.26 -1.16
CA PRO A 254 0.86 -8.53 -0.68
C PRO A 254 0.66 -7.89 0.70
N TRP A 255 -0.60 -7.68 1.10
CA TRP A 255 -0.95 -7.07 2.39
C TRP A 255 -0.70 -8.05 3.54
N VAL A 256 -1.20 -9.29 3.42
CA VAL A 256 -0.88 -10.40 4.36
C VAL A 256 0.54 -10.92 4.13
N GLY A 257 1.12 -10.65 2.97
CA GLY A 257 2.50 -11.01 2.65
C GLY A 257 2.63 -12.45 2.18
N GLU A 258 1.60 -13.00 1.54
CA GLU A 258 1.51 -14.40 1.12
C GLU A 258 1.20 -14.56 -0.38
N CYS A 259 1.67 -15.66 -0.97
CA CYS A 259 1.16 -16.14 -2.25
C CYS A 259 1.06 -17.67 -2.28
N TYR A 260 0.06 -18.20 -2.99
CA TYR A 260 -0.23 -19.64 -3.04
C TYR A 260 -1.07 -20.06 -4.24
N MET A 261 -1.02 -21.35 -4.54
CA MET A 261 -2.01 -21.99 -5.41
C MET A 261 -3.36 -22.06 -4.71
N LEU A 262 -4.43 -21.65 -5.40
CA LEU A 262 -5.79 -21.68 -4.85
C LEU A 262 -6.20 -23.10 -4.41
N ASN A 263 -5.81 -24.12 -5.16
CA ASN A 263 -6.15 -25.51 -4.86
C ASN A 263 -5.52 -26.02 -3.55
N ASP A 264 -4.37 -25.49 -3.15
CA ASP A 264 -3.74 -25.83 -1.87
C ASP A 264 -4.57 -25.29 -0.70
N ALA A 265 -5.11 -24.08 -0.85
CA ALA A 265 -6.03 -23.48 0.11
C ALA A 265 -7.37 -24.24 0.17
N LEU A 266 -8.00 -24.51 -0.98
CA LEU A 266 -9.30 -25.19 -1.05
C LEU A 266 -9.28 -26.63 -0.52
N SER A 267 -8.15 -27.32 -0.63
CA SER A 267 -7.97 -28.66 -0.07
C SER A 267 -7.75 -28.66 1.45
N GLY A 268 -7.58 -27.49 2.07
CA GLY A 268 -7.24 -27.34 3.48
C GLY A 268 -5.79 -27.73 3.81
N SER A 269 -4.96 -27.97 2.79
CA SER A 269 -3.53 -28.24 2.98
C SER A 269 -2.77 -26.99 3.40
N ARG A 270 -3.34 -25.81 3.13
CA ARG A 270 -2.88 -24.51 3.61
C ARG A 270 -3.94 -23.88 4.51
N LYS A 271 -3.54 -23.51 5.73
CA LYS A 271 -4.33 -22.72 6.68
C LYS A 271 -3.54 -21.46 6.99
N THR A 272 -3.97 -20.36 6.43
CA THR A 272 -3.33 -19.05 6.62
C THR A 272 -4.40 -18.00 6.82
N LEU A 273 -4.01 -16.85 7.36
CA LEU A 273 -4.93 -15.74 7.60
C LEU A 273 -5.63 -15.35 6.30
N SER A 274 -4.91 -15.21 5.18
CA SER A 274 -5.51 -14.87 3.89
C SER A 274 -6.57 -15.89 3.45
N VAL A 275 -6.38 -17.19 3.73
CA VAL A 275 -7.35 -18.23 3.38
C VAL A 275 -8.62 -18.10 4.21
N GLU A 276 -8.49 -17.80 5.50
CA GLU A 276 -9.65 -17.59 6.38
C GLU A 276 -10.44 -16.35 5.95
N TYR A 277 -9.76 -15.22 5.74
CA TYR A 277 -10.38 -13.96 5.31
C TYR A 277 -11.02 -14.04 3.92
N ILE A 278 -10.29 -14.59 2.94
CA ILE A 278 -10.75 -14.57 1.55
C ILE A 278 -11.96 -15.48 1.36
N PHE A 279 -12.04 -16.63 2.05
CA PHE A 279 -13.02 -17.68 1.73
C PHE A 279 -14.20 -17.80 2.71
N ASP A 280 -14.35 -16.90 3.69
CA ASP A 280 -15.45 -16.94 4.67
C ASP A 280 -16.78 -16.37 4.12
N GLY A 281 -17.32 -16.99 3.07
CA GLY A 281 -18.66 -16.65 2.55
C GLY A 281 -18.78 -15.28 1.86
N SER A 282 -17.64 -14.65 1.58
CA SER A 282 -17.48 -13.34 0.97
C SER A 282 -18.05 -13.24 -0.45
N THR A 283 -18.64 -12.09 -0.77
CA THR A 283 -18.89 -11.65 -2.15
C THR A 283 -17.70 -10.85 -2.66
N TYR A 284 -17.33 -11.03 -3.93
CA TYR A 284 -16.18 -10.34 -4.51
C TYR A 284 -16.59 -9.39 -5.63
N LYS A 285 -15.78 -8.35 -5.81
CA LYS A 285 -15.78 -7.47 -6.98
C LYS A 285 -14.40 -7.46 -7.61
N ILE A 286 -14.36 -7.28 -8.92
CA ILE A 286 -13.12 -7.06 -9.66
C ILE A 286 -12.96 -5.53 -9.77
N GLU A 287 -11.93 -5.00 -9.13
CA GLU A 287 -11.59 -3.58 -9.17
C GLU A 287 -10.78 -3.24 -10.42
N ASP A 288 -9.82 -4.12 -10.74
CA ASP A 288 -8.86 -3.91 -11.82
C ASP A 288 -8.48 -5.21 -12.51
N SER A 289 -8.05 -5.09 -13.77
CA SER A 289 -7.60 -6.25 -14.55
C SER A 289 -6.58 -5.90 -15.62
N GLY A 290 -5.82 -6.91 -16.06
CA GLY A 290 -4.91 -6.84 -17.19
C GLY A 290 -4.27 -8.19 -17.47
N PHE A 291 -3.08 -8.16 -18.07
CA PHE A 291 -2.31 -9.37 -18.37
C PHE A 291 -0.86 -9.27 -17.91
N ILE A 292 -0.25 -10.40 -17.55
CA ILE A 292 1.19 -10.45 -17.29
C ILE A 292 1.93 -10.10 -18.59
N ALA A 293 2.99 -9.29 -18.47
CA ALA A 293 3.84 -8.86 -19.58
C ALA A 293 3.13 -8.01 -20.65
N GLU A 294 2.02 -7.35 -20.30
CA GLU A 294 1.32 -6.41 -21.18
C GLU A 294 2.12 -5.12 -21.45
N GLY A 295 3.13 -4.84 -20.62
CA GLY A 295 4.01 -3.69 -20.71
C GLY A 295 3.39 -2.37 -20.28
N ALA A 296 4.24 -1.35 -20.24
CA ALA A 296 3.92 -0.01 -19.77
C ALA A 296 2.86 0.72 -20.62
N SER A 297 2.15 1.66 -19.99
CA SER A 297 1.30 2.63 -20.69
C SER A 297 2.13 3.52 -21.62
N ASP A 298 1.48 4.09 -22.64
CA ASP A 298 2.13 5.05 -23.53
C ASP A 298 2.58 6.31 -22.77
N HIS A 299 1.82 6.70 -21.74
CA HIS A 299 2.20 7.82 -20.88
C HIS A 299 3.48 7.53 -20.10
N TRP A 300 3.61 6.35 -19.50
CA TRP A 300 4.81 5.95 -18.79
C TRP A 300 6.03 5.92 -19.72
N LYS A 301 5.90 5.29 -20.88
CA LYS A 301 6.97 5.26 -21.89
C LYS A 301 7.42 6.66 -22.30
N ALA A 302 6.48 7.60 -22.44
CA ALA A 302 6.78 8.98 -22.81
C ALA A 302 7.43 9.80 -21.68
N THR A 303 7.20 9.43 -20.41
CA THR A 303 7.64 10.21 -19.24
C THR A 303 8.83 9.60 -18.50
N HIS A 304 9.07 8.31 -18.68
CA HIS A 304 10.08 7.51 -17.97
C HIS A 304 10.86 6.64 -18.95
N SER A 305 11.19 7.14 -20.14
CA SER A 305 11.83 6.39 -21.22
C SER A 305 13.15 5.70 -20.86
N GLU A 306 13.73 6.01 -19.70
CA GLU A 306 15.01 5.48 -19.21
C GLU A 306 14.87 4.50 -18.02
N PHE A 307 13.65 4.25 -17.51
CA PHE A 307 13.47 3.43 -16.30
C PHE A 307 12.31 2.45 -16.41
N GLU A 308 12.56 1.19 -16.06
CA GLU A 308 11.52 0.18 -15.85
C GLU A 308 10.96 0.25 -14.43
N LEU A 309 9.72 -0.22 -14.24
CA LEU A 309 9.08 -0.25 -12.93
C LEU A 309 9.86 -1.09 -11.91
N PHE A 310 10.64 -2.08 -12.38
CA PHE A 310 11.51 -2.93 -11.54
C PHE A 310 12.82 -2.27 -11.09
N GLU A 311 13.15 -1.12 -11.68
CA GLU A 311 14.37 -0.34 -11.40
C GLU A 311 14.11 0.81 -10.44
N LEU A 312 12.85 0.99 -9.99
CA LEU A 312 12.52 1.93 -8.95
C LEU A 312 13.34 1.61 -7.70
N THR A 313 14.13 2.58 -7.26
CA THR A 313 14.87 2.48 -6.01
C THR A 313 13.95 2.97 -4.89
N PRO A 314 13.63 2.14 -3.89
CA PRO A 314 12.89 2.60 -2.73
C PRO A 314 13.63 3.77 -2.12
N ARG A 315 12.90 4.79 -1.71
CA ARG A 315 13.53 5.86 -0.95
C ARG A 315 13.92 5.32 0.42
N VAL A 316 15.23 5.19 0.66
CA VAL A 316 15.75 4.91 2.00
C VAL A 316 15.66 6.20 2.80
N LEU A 317 14.73 6.26 3.76
CA LEU A 317 14.67 7.37 4.71
C LEU A 317 15.77 7.17 5.75
N HIS A 318 16.78 8.04 5.73
CA HIS A 318 17.85 8.02 6.73
C HIS A 318 17.36 8.55 8.09
N PRO A 319 17.75 7.96 9.23
CA PRO A 319 17.38 8.47 10.56
C PRO A 319 17.79 9.92 10.78
N GLU A 320 18.93 10.31 10.21
CA GLU A 320 19.51 11.65 10.22
C GLU A 320 19.01 12.56 9.10
N GLU A 321 18.29 12.04 8.09
CA GLU A 321 17.62 12.90 7.13
C GLU A 321 16.52 13.65 7.87
N LYS A 322 16.77 14.93 8.14
CA LYS A 322 15.70 15.91 8.25
C LYS A 322 14.85 15.72 6.99
N ILE A 323 13.66 15.16 7.17
CA ILE A 323 12.74 15.01 6.04
C ILE A 323 12.58 16.44 5.47
N PRO A 324 12.73 16.70 4.15
CA PRO A 324 13.07 18.02 3.59
C PRO A 324 12.21 19.22 3.99
N TRP A 325 11.13 19.03 4.73
CA TRP A 325 10.24 20.03 5.31
C TRP A 325 10.55 20.41 6.77
N ALA A 326 11.47 19.73 7.46
CA ALA A 326 11.89 20.06 8.85
C ALA A 326 12.79 21.32 8.95
N ASP A 327 13.13 21.96 7.84
CA ASP A 327 13.63 23.33 7.83
C ASP A 327 12.51 24.26 7.36
N SER A 328 11.89 24.94 8.33
CA SER A 328 10.85 25.97 8.17
C SER A 328 11.26 27.18 7.30
N ASN A 329 12.47 27.19 6.73
CA ASN A 329 13.05 28.32 5.99
C ASN A 329 13.07 28.13 4.46
N THR A 330 12.76 26.96 3.92
CA THR A 330 12.88 26.69 2.47
C THR A 330 11.60 26.90 1.65
N LEU A 331 10.47 27.22 2.28
CA LEU A 331 9.21 27.59 1.61
C LEU A 331 9.04 29.12 1.54
N GLN A 332 10.07 29.87 1.12
CA GLN A 332 9.81 31.18 0.52
C GLN A 332 9.32 30.97 -0.91
N MET A 333 8.01 30.80 -1.07
CA MET A 333 7.39 30.97 -2.37
C MET A 333 7.68 32.38 -2.89
N ASN A 334 8.41 32.45 -3.99
CA ASN A 334 8.56 33.65 -4.80
C ASN A 334 7.17 34.14 -5.23
N ASN A 335 6.60 35.08 -4.46
CA ASN A 335 5.53 35.94 -4.91
C ASN A 335 6.15 37.04 -5.77
N GLY A 336 6.33 36.77 -7.06
CA GLY A 336 6.93 37.71 -8.00
C GLY A 336 6.36 37.61 -9.41
N CYS A 337 5.40 38.51 -9.69
CA CYS A 337 4.80 38.94 -10.97
C CYS A 337 3.83 38.00 -11.70
#